data_AF-A0AAV8Y495-F1
#
_entry.id   AF-A0AAV8Y495-F1
#
_cell.length_a   1.000
_cell.length_b   1.000
_cell.length_c   1.000
_cell.angle_alpha   90.00
_cell.angle_beta   90.00
_cell.angle_gamma   90.00
#
_symmetry.space_group_name_H-M   'P 1'
#
loop_
_entity.id
_entity.type
_entity.pdbx_description
1 polymer ?
#
loop_
_entity_poly.entity_id
_entity_poly.type
_entity_poly.pdbx_seq_one_letter_code
_entity_poly.pdbx_strand_id
1 'polypeptide(L)'
;MLQVDALIASTKTVFLKSPKCLRAFHSKCPGIPEPPQPILIRWGTWLQAAFYYAEYFQQIKAVILQFNLDEAAAIKESQTKFEDIFVETALKKYCEEL
;
A
#
# COMPACT_ATOMS: atom_id res chain seq x y z
N MET A 1 -13.21 0.67 -4.60
CA MET A 1 -12.44 1.33 -5.68
C MET A 1 -11.72 2.56 -5.15
N LEU A 2 -12.36 3.74 -5.00
CA LEU A 2 -11.70 4.99 -4.52
C LEU A 2 -10.83 4.87 -3.25
N GLN A 3 -11.25 4.09 -2.25
CA GLN A 3 -10.46 3.92 -1.02
C GLN A 3 -9.21 3.04 -1.22
N VAL A 4 -9.32 2.01 -2.07
CA VAL A 4 -8.19 1.17 -2.47
C VAL A 4 -7.25 1.96 -3.37
N ASP A 5 -7.77 2.82 -4.25
CA ASP A 5 -6.98 3.72 -5.08
C ASP A 5 -6.14 4.67 -4.22
N ALA A 6 -6.76 5.26 -3.19
CA ALA A 6 -6.09 6.13 -2.23
C ALA A 6 -5.01 5.37 -1.42
N LEU A 7 -5.28 4.13 -0.99
CA LEU A 7 -4.28 3.29 -0.34
C LEU A 7 -3.07 3.06 -1.27
N ILE A 8 -3.32 2.62 -2.49
CA ILE A 8 -2.29 2.32 -3.48
C ILE A 8 -1.45 3.57 -3.77
N ALA A 9 -2.10 4.72 -4.01
CA ALA A 9 -1.44 5.97 -4.37
C ALA A 9 -0.61 6.57 -3.22
N SER A 10 -1.18 6.63 -2.01
CA SER A 10 -0.50 7.17 -0.82
C SER A 10 0.70 6.31 -0.43
N THR A 11 0.53 4.99 -0.38
CA THR A 11 1.59 4.04 -0.01
C THR A 11 2.72 4.01 -1.04
N LYS A 12 2.38 4.08 -2.34
CA LYS A 12 3.39 4.30 -3.39
C LYS A 12 4.18 5.59 -3.15
N THR A 13 3.50 6.67 -2.79
CA THR A 13 4.14 7.96 -2.56
C THR A 13 5.13 7.90 -1.39
N VAL A 14 4.79 7.18 -0.31
CA VAL A 14 5.68 6.97 0.84
C VAL A 14 6.99 6.32 0.42
N PHE A 15 6.94 5.24 -0.35
CA PHE A 15 8.15 4.50 -0.74
C PHE A 15 8.93 5.16 -1.87
N LEU A 16 8.24 5.75 -2.86
CA LEU A 16 8.89 6.38 -4.00
C LEU A 16 9.59 7.69 -3.64
N LYS A 17 9.00 8.50 -2.74
CA LYS A 17 9.55 9.81 -2.38
C LYS A 17 10.55 9.76 -1.23
N SER A 18 10.66 8.63 -0.52
CA SER A 18 11.56 8.49 0.64
C SER A 18 12.40 7.21 0.55
N PRO A 19 13.67 7.33 0.12
CA PRO A 19 14.61 6.21 0.14
C PRO A 19 14.77 5.59 1.53
N LYS A 20 14.61 6.40 2.60
CA LYS A 20 14.62 5.95 3.99
C LYS A 20 13.44 5.00 4.28
N CYS A 21 12.23 5.37 3.85
CA CYS A 21 11.05 4.52 4.01
C CYS A 21 11.18 3.22 3.20
N LEU A 22 11.72 3.30 1.99
CA LEU A 22 11.97 2.12 1.16
C LEU A 22 13.00 1.17 1.78
N ARG A 23 14.09 1.70 2.34
CA ARG A 23 15.09 0.89 3.09
C ARG A 23 14.49 0.21 4.31
N ALA A 24 13.63 0.92 5.06
CA ALA A 24 12.92 0.34 6.20
C ALA A 24 11.99 -0.80 5.77
N PHE A 25 11.31 -0.64 4.63
CA PHE A 25 10.50 -1.70 4.02
C PHE A 25 11.34 -2.93 3.69
N HIS A 26 12.45 -2.79 2.94
CA HIS A 26 13.33 -3.92 2.59
C HIS A 26 13.94 -4.61 3.81
N SER A 27 14.26 -3.86 4.86
CA SER A 27 14.81 -4.39 6.11
C SER A 27 13.79 -5.24 6.87
N LYS A 28 12.53 -4.80 6.92
CA LYS A 28 11.47 -5.48 7.71
C LYS A 28 10.70 -6.55 6.93
N CYS A 29 10.70 -6.45 5.62
CA CYS A 29 9.99 -7.35 4.73
C CYS A 29 10.96 -7.94 3.68
N PRO A 30 12.04 -8.63 4.12
CA PRO A 30 12.97 -9.23 3.17
C PRO A 30 12.23 -10.28 2.32
N GLY A 31 12.27 -10.12 1.00
CA GLY A 31 11.62 -11.02 0.05
C GLY A 31 10.23 -10.60 -0.41
N ILE A 32 9.64 -9.54 0.16
CA ILE A 32 8.43 -8.93 -0.42
C ILE A 32 8.88 -7.99 -1.55
N PRO A 33 8.35 -8.14 -2.78
CA PRO A 33 8.70 -7.25 -3.87
C PRO A 33 8.24 -5.82 -3.58
N GLU A 34 8.88 -4.83 -4.18
CA GLU A 34 8.40 -3.44 -4.07
C GLU A 34 6.97 -3.34 -4.63
N PRO A 35 6.11 -2.48 -4.05
CA PRO A 35 4.76 -2.30 -4.56
C PRO A 35 4.80 -1.96 -6.05
N PRO A 36 3.99 -2.64 -6.88
CA PRO A 36 4.01 -2.46 -8.32
C PRO A 36 3.73 -1.00 -8.62
N GLN A 37 4.54 -0.37 -9.47
CA GLN A 37 4.35 1.03 -9.83
C GLN A 37 3.12 1.14 -10.74
N PRO A 38 1.93 1.52 -10.23
CA PRO A 38 0.74 1.42 -11.03
C PRO A 38 0.71 2.59 -11.99
N ILE A 39 0.42 2.29 -13.25
CA ILE A 39 -0.25 3.23 -14.15
C ILE A 39 -1.73 3.10 -13.79
N LEU A 40 -2.22 3.96 -12.88
CA LEU A 40 -3.59 3.91 -12.32
C LEU A 40 -4.70 3.82 -13.39
N ILE A 41 -4.44 4.29 -14.61
CA ILE A 41 -5.37 4.30 -15.76
C ILE A 41 -5.43 2.99 -16.56
N ARG A 42 -4.69 1.94 -16.18
CA ARG A 42 -4.77 0.61 -16.82
C ARG A 42 -5.33 -0.42 -15.86
N TRP A 43 -6.55 -0.90 -16.11
CA TRP A 43 -7.29 -1.83 -15.24
C TRP A 43 -6.47 -3.07 -14.84
N GLY A 44 -5.73 -3.65 -15.80
CA GLY A 44 -4.84 -4.79 -15.51
C GLY A 44 -3.72 -4.46 -14.51
N THR A 45 -3.08 -3.30 -14.65
CA THR A 45 -2.03 -2.86 -13.72
C THR A 45 -2.60 -2.47 -12.35
N TRP A 46 -3.81 -1.89 -12.34
CA TRP A 46 -4.52 -1.60 -11.10
C TRP A 46 -4.86 -2.89 -10.34
N LEU A 47 -5.32 -3.92 -11.04
CA LEU A 47 -5.68 -5.19 -10.43
C LEU A 47 -4.46 -5.91 -9.85
N GLN A 48 -3.32 -5.91 -10.56
CA GLN A 48 -2.05 -6.42 -10.03
C GLN A 48 -1.63 -5.69 -8.75
N ALA A 49 -1.83 -4.37 -8.68
CA ALA A 49 -1.57 -3.61 -7.47
C ALA A 49 -2.53 -4.00 -6.34
N ALA A 50 -3.83 -4.13 -6.63
CA ALA A 50 -4.81 -4.56 -5.64
C ALA A 50 -4.47 -5.95 -5.07
N PHE A 51 -4.09 -6.92 -5.92
CA PHE A 51 -3.66 -8.24 -5.48
C PHE A 51 -2.39 -8.21 -4.62
N TYR A 52 -1.38 -7.44 -5.04
CA TYR A 52 -0.17 -7.25 -4.25
C TYR A 52 -0.50 -6.71 -2.84
N TYR A 53 -1.34 -5.66 -2.74
CA TYR A 53 -1.70 -5.09 -1.46
C TYR A 53 -2.61 -5.99 -0.63
N ALA A 54 -3.41 -6.86 -1.25
CA ALA A 54 -4.19 -7.88 -0.56
C ALA A 54 -3.28 -8.97 0.03
N GLU A 55 -2.30 -9.45 -0.75
CA GLU A 55 -1.36 -10.50 -0.35
C GLU A 55 -0.46 -10.06 0.82
N TYR A 56 0.06 -8.83 0.77
CA TYR A 56 1.03 -8.31 1.74
C TYR A 56 0.45 -7.26 2.69
N PHE A 57 -0.87 -7.20 2.83
CA PHE A 57 -1.56 -6.13 3.56
C PHE A 57 -0.99 -5.90 4.96
N GLN A 58 -0.88 -6.96 5.75
CA GLN A 58 -0.47 -6.89 7.16
C GLN A 58 1.00 -6.50 7.30
N GLN A 59 1.86 -7.01 6.42
CA GLN A 59 3.30 -6.72 6.41
C GLN A 59 3.55 -5.26 6.05
N ILE A 60 2.88 -4.75 5.02
CA ILE A 60 3.01 -3.35 4.60
C ILE A 60 2.40 -2.42 5.65
N LYS A 61 1.23 -2.76 6.21
CA LYS A 61 0.62 -2.03 7.33
C LYS A 61 1.59 -1.89 8.50
N ALA A 62 2.23 -2.98 8.90
CA ALA A 62 3.19 -2.98 9.98
C ALA A 62 4.37 -2.04 9.72
N VAL A 63 4.87 -1.95 8.48
CA VAL A 63 5.94 -1.00 8.10
C VAL A 63 5.43 0.44 8.13
N ILE A 64 4.27 0.71 7.52
CA ILE A 64 3.72 2.06 7.39
C ILE A 64 3.39 2.70 8.74
N LEU A 65 2.88 1.91 9.69
CA LEU A 65 2.53 2.39 11.04
C LEU A 65 3.75 2.77 11.91
N GLN A 66 4.98 2.45 11.47
CA GLN A 66 6.20 2.81 12.20
C GLN A 66 6.74 4.18 11.82
N PHE A 67 6.30 4.73 10.69
CA PHE A 67 6.75 6.03 10.23
C PHE A 67 6.08 7.15 11.02
N ASN A 68 6.79 8.26 11.19
CA ASN A 68 6.25 9.42 11.87
C ASN A 68 5.17 10.07 10.98
N LEU A 69 3.96 10.16 11.50
CA LEU A 69 2.79 10.79 10.87
C LEU A 69 3.02 12.24 10.43
N ASP A 70 3.93 12.98 11.07
CA ASP A 70 4.24 14.37 10.73
C ASP A 70 5.35 14.52 9.68
N GLU A 71 6.02 13.42 9.29
CA GLU A 71 7.15 13.46 8.34
C GLU A 71 6.68 13.69 6.90
N ALA A 72 5.46 13.25 6.55
CA ALA A 72 4.83 13.55 5.25
C ALA A 72 3.31 13.31 5.25
N ALA A 73 2.57 14.13 4.49
CA ALA A 73 1.12 13.94 4.31
C ALA A 73 0.75 12.55 3.76
N ALA A 74 1.57 12.00 2.87
CA ALA A 74 1.36 10.66 2.31
C ALA A 74 1.48 9.54 3.35
N ILE A 75 2.29 9.72 4.39
CA ILE A 75 2.42 8.75 5.49
C ILE A 75 1.12 8.74 6.29
N LYS A 76 0.66 9.91 6.72
CA LYS A 76 -0.60 10.07 7.45
C LYS A 76 -1.80 9.51 6.67
N GLU A 77 -1.88 9.81 5.38
CA GLU A 77 -2.93 9.29 4.52
C GLU A 77 -2.86 7.77 4.40
N SER A 78 -1.68 7.21 4.13
CA SER A 78 -1.47 5.76 4.02
C SER A 78 -1.84 5.04 5.33
N GLN A 79 -1.39 5.55 6.49
CA GLN A 79 -1.76 5.02 7.80
C GLN A 79 -3.28 5.00 8.01
N THR A 80 -3.96 6.12 7.71
CA THR A 80 -5.43 6.21 7.78
C THR A 80 -6.11 5.13 6.93
N LYS A 81 -5.59 4.86 5.73
CA LYS A 81 -6.17 3.84 4.84
C LYS A 81 -5.89 2.40 5.29
N PHE A 82 -4.75 2.14 5.91
CA PHE A 82 -4.44 0.84 6.49
C PHE A 82 -5.24 0.53 7.78
N GLU A 83 -5.77 1.55 8.44
CA GLU A 83 -6.68 1.40 9.59
C GLU A 83 -8.15 1.26 9.20
N ASP A 84 -8.51 1.59 7.96
CA ASP A 84 -9.87 1.47 7.46
C ASP A 84 -10.25 0.01 7.15
N ILE A 85 -11.15 -0.57 7.95
CA ILE A 85 -11.62 -1.96 7.78
C ILE A 85 -12.29 -2.20 6.42
N PHE A 86 -12.89 -1.17 5.82
CA PHE A 86 -13.50 -1.29 4.49
C PHE A 86 -12.45 -1.47 3.40
N VAL A 87 -11.25 -0.90 3.56
CA VAL A 87 -10.14 -1.07 2.61
C VAL A 87 -9.65 -2.52 2.63
N GLU A 88 -9.41 -3.08 3.81
CA GLU A 88 -8.97 -4.48 3.94
C GLU A 88 -10.03 -5.45 3.40
N THR A 89 -11.30 -5.21 3.74
CA THR A 89 -12.42 -6.03 3.26
C THR A 89 -12.57 -5.95 1.74
N ALA A 90 -12.45 -4.75 1.16
CA ALA A 90 -12.52 -4.58 -0.29
C ALA A 90 -11.37 -5.29 -1.02
N LEU A 91 -10.14 -5.22 -0.49
CA LEU A 91 -8.98 -5.93 -1.05
C LEU A 91 -9.19 -7.45 -1.05
N LYS A 92 -9.70 -8.02 0.06
CA LYS A 92 -10.00 -9.46 0.16
C LYS A 92 -11.06 -9.89 -0.85
N LYS A 93 -12.14 -9.09 -0.96
CA LYS A 93 -13.23 -9.35 -1.91
C LYS A 93 -12.75 -9.40 -3.37
N TYR A 94 -11.83 -8.50 -3.76
CA TYR A 94 -11.26 -8.53 -5.12
C TYR A 94 -10.49 -9.82 -5.42
N CYS A 95 -9.92 -10.49 -4.42
CA CYS A 95 -9.21 -11.76 -4.61
C CYS A 95 -10.14 -12.98 -4.65
N GLU A 96 -11.38 -12.86 -4.15
CA GLU A 96 -12.36 -13.97 -4.11
C GLU A 96 -13.27 -13.98 -5.35
N GLU A 97 -13.46 -12.84 -6.02
CA GLU A 97 -14.36 -12.68 -7.16
C GLU A 97 -13.68 -12.83 -8.55
N LEU A 98 -12.38 -13.16 -8.59
CA LEU A 98 -11.56 -13.30 -9.79
C LEU A 98 -10.80 -14.63 -9.79
#